data_AF-A0A952LFK5-F1
#
_entry.id   AF-A0A952LFK5-F1
#
_cell.length_a   1.000
_cell.length_b   1.000
_cell.length_c   1.000
_cell.angle_alpha   90.00
_cell.angle_beta   90.00
_cell.angle_gamma   90.00
#
_symmetry.space_group_name_H-M   'P 1'
#
loop_
_entity.id
_entity.type
_entity.pdbx_description
1 polymer ?
#
loop_
_entity_poly.entity_id
_entity_poly.type
_entity_poly.pdbx_seq_one_letter_code
_entity_poly.pdbx_strand_id
1 'polypeptide(L)'
;MREKSHRMEKVNSMLKKELSEIISEEIALPKDNFITVSFVDTSADLSEAQVFISALKDEEEILEVLNKQSGHIRYVLGKRIRIKRTPKLLFKKDIFELNASEAIP
;
A
#
# COMPACT_ATOMS: atom_id res chain seq x y z
N MET A 1 -19.04 12.99 -9.17
CA MET A 1 -18.39 12.23 -8.06
C MET A 1 -18.27 10.78 -8.51
N ARG A 2 -17.06 10.25 -8.70
CA ARG A 2 -16.89 8.80 -8.81
C ARG A 2 -17.24 8.24 -7.44
N GLU A 3 -18.42 7.65 -7.32
CA GLU A 3 -18.86 6.92 -6.14
C GLU A 3 -17.79 5.84 -5.87
N LYS A 4 -16.87 6.08 -4.92
CA LYS A 4 -15.99 5.02 -4.42
C LYS A 4 -16.94 4.04 -3.77
N SER A 5 -17.34 3.02 -4.52
CA SER A 5 -18.24 1.97 -4.08
C SER A 5 -17.79 1.51 -2.69
N HIS A 6 -18.68 1.49 -1.70
CA HIS A 6 -18.36 1.08 -0.31
C HIS A 6 -17.57 -0.24 -0.22
N ARG A 7 -17.69 -1.08 -1.26
CA ARG A 7 -16.87 -2.27 -1.45
C ARG A 7 -15.37 -1.97 -1.57
N MET A 8 -14.96 -0.96 -2.33
CA MET A 8 -13.54 -0.60 -2.50
C MET A 8 -12.95 0.04 -1.25
N GLU A 9 -13.73 0.82 -0.51
CA GLU A 9 -13.29 1.35 0.79
C GLU A 9 -12.97 0.21 1.77
N LYS A 10 -13.85 -0.81 1.82
CA LYS A 10 -13.60 -2.02 2.63
C LYS A 10 -12.35 -2.78 2.16
N VAL A 11 -12.16 -2.92 0.85
CA VAL A 11 -10.97 -3.58 0.29
C VAL A 11 -9.70 -2.80 0.63
N ASN A 12 -9.69 -1.49 0.45
CA ASN A 12 -8.55 -0.63 0.78
C ASN A 12 -8.23 -0.68 2.27
N SER A 13 -9.24 -0.64 3.15
CA SER A 13 -9.06 -0.74 4.60
C SER A 13 -8.47 -2.10 5.00
N MET A 14 -8.98 -3.20 4.42
CA MET A 14 -8.47 -4.54 4.66
C MET A 14 -7.02 -4.68 4.17
N LEU A 15 -6.72 -4.21 2.96
CA LEU A 15 -5.37 -4.20 2.40
C LEU A 15 -4.42 -3.37 3.25
N LYS A 16 -4.83 -2.18 3.69
CA LYS A 16 -4.03 -1.33 4.57
C LYS A 16 -3.65 -2.06 5.85
N LYS A 17 -4.60 -2.74 6.51
CA LYS A 17 -4.34 -3.49 7.74
C LYS A 17 -3.33 -4.62 7.51
N GLU A 18 -3.60 -5.47 6.52
CA GLU A 18 -2.74 -6.62 6.20
C GLU A 18 -1.35 -6.21 5.73
N LEU A 19 -1.25 -5.17 4.89
CA LEU A 19 0.04 -4.65 4.45
C LEU A 19 0.84 -4.06 5.61
N SER A 20 0.19 -3.37 6.55
CA SER A 20 0.86 -2.85 7.75
C SER A 20 1.47 -3.97 8.60
N GLU A 21 0.72 -5.07 8.78
CA GLU A 21 1.18 -6.24 9.51
C GLU A 21 2.34 -6.94 8.78
N ILE A 22 2.18 -7.22 7.47
CA ILE A 22 3.22 -7.88 6.66
C ILE A 22 4.51 -7.05 6.63
N ILE A 23 4.41 -5.73 6.44
CA ILE A 23 5.58 -4.85 6.41
C ILE A 23 6.28 -4.87 7.78
N SER A 24 5.53 -4.83 8.87
CA SER A 24 6.09 -4.85 10.22
C SER A 24 6.77 -6.18 10.56
N GLU A 25 6.28 -7.30 10.01
CA GLU A 25 6.84 -8.64 10.24
C GLU A 25 8.03 -8.95 9.31
N GLU A 26 7.97 -8.55 8.04
CA GLU A 26 8.95 -8.93 7.01
C GLU A 26 10.10 -7.92 6.87
N ILE A 27 9.87 -6.64 7.19
CA ILE A 27 10.89 -5.60 7.10
C ILE A 27 11.53 -5.42 8.48
N ALA A 28 12.78 -5.84 8.61
CA ALA A 28 13.58 -5.54 9.79
C ALA A 28 13.97 -4.06 9.80
N LEU A 29 13.30 -3.27 10.64
CA LEU A 29 13.62 -1.87 10.81
C LEU A 29 14.65 -1.65 11.93
N PRO A 30 15.50 -0.62 11.81
CA PRO A 30 16.25 -0.09 12.95
C PRO A 30 15.30 0.26 14.10
N LYS A 31 15.72 0.03 15.35
CA LYS A 31 14.87 0.22 16.54
C LYS A 31 14.24 1.62 16.68
N ASP A 32 14.87 2.63 16.08
CA ASP A 32 14.42 4.02 16.10
C ASP A 32 13.74 4.48 14.81
N ASN A 33 13.35 3.53 13.94
CA ASN A 33 12.65 3.83 12.70
C ASN A 33 11.28 3.15 12.68
N PHE A 34 10.25 3.93 12.39
CA PHE A 34 8.87 3.48 12.30
C PHE A 34 8.38 3.68 10.88
N ILE A 35 7.86 2.61 10.27
CA ILE A 35 7.14 2.67 9.00
C ILE A 35 5.65 2.50 9.30
N THR A 36 4.84 3.36 8.71
CA THR A 36 3.38 3.24 8.77
C THR A 36 2.79 3.29 7.37
N VAL A 37 1.77 2.47 7.11
CA VAL A 37 0.96 2.58 5.89
C VAL A 37 -0.12 3.65 6.09
N SER A 38 0.05 4.81 5.48
CA SER A 38 -0.89 5.93 5.58
C SER A 38 -2.17 5.67 4.80
N PHE A 39 -2.04 5.30 3.52
CA PHE A 39 -3.17 5.15 2.62
C PHE A 39 -2.95 4.03 1.60
N VAL A 40 -4.04 3.40 1.17
CA VAL A 40 -4.02 2.42 0.08
C VAL A 40 -5.11 2.80 -0.90
N ASP A 41 -4.72 2.99 -2.16
CA ASP A 41 -5.66 3.21 -3.26
C ASP A 41 -5.56 2.06 -4.25
N THR A 42 -6.59 1.21 -4.24
CA THR A 42 -6.71 0.09 -5.18
C THR A 42 -7.57 0.50 -6.36
N SER A 43 -7.11 0.14 -7.56
CA SER A 43 -7.92 0.29 -8.77
C SER A 43 -9.19 -0.56 -8.70
N ALA A 44 -10.27 -0.08 -9.32
CA ALA A 44 -11.59 -0.74 -9.29
C ALA A 44 -11.58 -2.16 -9.89
N ASP A 45 -10.63 -2.45 -10.78
CA ASP A 45 -10.41 -3.75 -11.41
C ASP A 45 -9.45 -4.67 -10.64
N LEU A 46 -8.94 -4.23 -9.48
CA LEU A 46 -7.94 -4.93 -8.67
C LEU A 46 -6.65 -5.27 -9.44
N SER A 47 -6.31 -4.51 -10.48
CA SER A 47 -5.06 -4.68 -11.22
C SER A 47 -3.86 -4.18 -10.42
N GLU A 48 -3.99 -2.99 -9.82
CA GLU A 48 -2.93 -2.28 -9.11
C GLU A 48 -3.43 -1.69 -7.80
N ALA A 49 -2.54 -1.64 -6.79
CA ALA A 49 -2.77 -1.01 -5.51
C ALA A 49 -1.58 -0.09 -5.18
N GLN A 50 -1.86 1.20 -5.07
CA GLN A 50 -0.89 2.20 -4.64
C GLN A 50 -0.89 2.25 -3.12
N VAL A 51 0.26 1.98 -2.52
CA VAL A 51 0.44 1.90 -1.07
C VAL A 51 1.33 3.07 -0.67
N PHE A 52 0.74 4.02 0.05
CA PHE A 52 1.43 5.18 0.57
C PHE A 52 1.96 4.85 1.94
N ILE A 53 3.28 4.93 2.08
CA ILE A 53 3.97 4.70 3.34
C ILE A 53 4.65 5.97 3.81
N SER A 54 4.74 6.11 5.12
CA SER A 54 5.51 7.16 5.77
C SER A 54 6.51 6.50 6.71
N ALA A 55 7.77 6.92 6.63
CA ALA A 55 8.84 6.49 7.52
C ALA A 55 9.44 7.69 8.24
N LEU A 56 9.87 7.49 9.50
CA LEU A 56 10.51 8.57 10.28
C LEU A 56 11.90 8.95 9.73
N LYS A 57 12.63 7.96 9.21
CA LYS A 57 13.98 8.10 8.65
C LYS A 57 14.14 7.21 7.42
N ASP A 58 15.05 7.61 6.53
CA ASP A 58 15.50 6.83 5.38
C ASP A 58 14.34 6.36 4.47
N GLU A 59 13.32 7.21 4.31
CA GLU A 59 12.09 6.87 3.58
C GLU A 59 12.36 6.40 2.14
N GLU A 60 13.28 7.05 1.43
CA GLU A 60 13.63 6.69 0.05
C GLU A 60 14.31 5.32 -0.04
N GLU A 61 15.25 5.02 0.87
CA GLU A 61 15.93 3.72 0.92
C GLU A 61 14.95 2.59 1.27
N ILE A 62 14.06 2.84 2.23
CA ILE A 62 12.99 1.92 2.62
C ILE A 62 12.03 1.65 1.46
N LEU A 63 11.66 2.70 0.71
CA LEU A 63 10.81 2.55 -0.46
C LEU A 63 11.47 1.70 -1.53
N GLU A 64 12.77 1.84 -1.75
CA GLU A 64 13.49 0.96 -2.66
C GLU A 64 13.46 -0.50 -2.18
N VAL A 65 13.71 -0.73 -0.90
CA VAL A 65 13.68 -2.07 -0.30
C VAL A 65 12.28 -2.69 -0.44
N LEU A 66 11.24 -1.94 -0.13
CA LEU A 66 9.85 -2.37 -0.26
C LEU A 66 9.47 -2.66 -1.71
N ASN A 67 9.90 -1.82 -2.66
CA ASN A 67 9.65 -2.06 -4.08
C ASN A 67 10.42 -3.29 -4.59
N LYS A 68 11.65 -3.53 -4.13
CA LYS A 68 12.42 -4.76 -4.41
C LYS A 68 11.73 -6.00 -3.83
N GLN A 69 11.18 -5.89 -2.62
CA GLN A 69 10.46 -6.96 -1.91
C GLN A 69 8.97 -7.06 -2.29
N SER A 70 8.47 -6.19 -3.18
CA SER A 70 7.05 -6.10 -3.52
C SER A 70 6.46 -7.42 -4.02
N GLY A 71 7.25 -8.22 -4.74
CA GLY A 71 6.86 -9.55 -5.19
C GLY A 71 6.61 -10.53 -4.03
N HIS A 72 7.50 -10.51 -3.03
CA HIS A 72 7.37 -11.32 -1.82
C HIS A 72 6.20 -10.86 -0.96
N ILE A 73 6.07 -9.55 -0.71
CA ILE A 73 4.95 -8.97 0.04
C ILE A 73 3.62 -9.33 -0.64
N ARG A 74 3.54 -9.23 -1.98
CA ARG A 74 2.35 -9.64 -2.74
C ARG A 74 2.04 -11.14 -2.59
N TYR A 75 3.06 -11.99 -2.53
CA TYR A 75 2.89 -13.43 -2.31
C TYR A 75 2.34 -13.73 -0.91
N VAL A 76 2.93 -13.13 0.13
CA VAL A 76 2.47 -13.27 1.53
C VAL A 76 1.05 -12.72 1.67
N LEU A 77 0.77 -11.55 1.10
CA LEU A 77 -0.56 -10.96 1.07
C LEU A 77 -1.57 -11.92 0.43
N GLY A 78 -1.25 -12.49 -0.74
CA GLY A 78 -2.13 -13.47 -1.40
C GLY A 78 -2.42 -14.73 -0.58
N LYS A 79 -1.58 -15.06 0.42
CA LYS A 79 -1.85 -16.14 1.38
C LYS A 79 -2.75 -15.70 2.53
N ARG A 80 -2.61 -14.45 2.99
CA ARG A 80 -3.41 -13.91 4.11
C ARG A 80 -4.82 -13.53 3.69
N ILE A 81 -4.99 -12.94 2.50
CA ILE A 81 -6.29 -12.49 2.02
C ILE A 81 -6.88 -13.40 0.93
N ARG A 82 -8.15 -13.79 1.10
CA ARG A 82 -8.92 -14.47 0.06
C ARG A 82 -9.51 -13.46 -0.91
N ILE A 83 -8.69 -13.00 -1.87
CA ILE A 83 -9.15 -12.19 -2.99
C ILE A 83 -8.89 -12.88 -4.32
N LYS A 84 -9.75 -12.59 -5.32
CA LYS A 84 -9.71 -13.25 -6.63
C LYS A 84 -8.38 -13.02 -7.36
N ARG A 85 -7.78 -11.84 -7.17
CA ARG A 85 -6.51 -11.45 -7.77
C ARG A 85 -5.79 -10.51 -6.81
N THR A 86 -4.57 -10.86 -6.42
CA THR A 86 -3.74 -9.94 -5.64
C THR A 86 -3.18 -8.85 -6.57
N PRO A 87 -3.55 -7.58 -6.34
CA PRO A 87 -3.10 -6.48 -7.19
C PRO A 87 -1.58 -6.34 -7.14
N LYS A 88 -1.01 -5.71 -8.17
CA LYS A 88 0.39 -5.29 -8.14
C LYS A 88 0.54 -4.18 -7.09
N LEU A 89 1.44 -4.37 -6.14
CA LEU A 89 1.71 -3.41 -5.08
C LEU A 89 2.74 -2.39 -5.58
N LEU A 90 2.40 -1.11 -5.48
CA LEU A 90 3.28 0.01 -5.82
C LEU A 90 3.48 0.85 -4.57
N PHE A 91 4.67 0.80 -3.98
CA PHE A 91 4.98 1.55 -2.78
C PHE A 91 5.47 2.95 -3.15
N LYS A 92 4.83 3.97 -2.57
CA LYS A 92 5.15 5.39 -2.77
C LYS A 92 5.28 6.08 -1.43
N LYS A 93 6.12 7.13 -1.38
CA LYS A 93 6.15 8.04 -0.23
C LYS A 93 4.80 8.70 -0.03
N ASP A 94 4.48 9.01 1.21
CA ASP A 94 3.31 9.78 1.58
C ASP A 94 3.53 11.26 1.22
N ILE A 95 3.45 11.54 -0.08
CA ILE A 95 3.22 12.90 -0.58
C ILE A 95 1.75 13.15 -0.40
N PHE A 96 1.39 13.78 0.71
CA PHE A 96 0.05 14.32 0.98
C PHE A 96 -0.27 15.47 0.01
N GLU A 97 -0.14 15.25 -1.29
CA GLU A 97 -0.68 16.07 -2.36
C GLU A 97 -1.77 15.25 -3.03
N LEU A 98 -2.95 15.27 -2.40
CA LEU A 98 -4.19 15.01 -3.10
C LEU A 98 -4.34 16.09 -4.17
N ASN A 99 -3.75 15.81 -5.32
CA ASN A 99 -4.25 16.21 -6.62
C ASN A 99 -5.71 15.73 -6.72
N ALA A 100 -6.60 16.51 -6.11
CA ALA A 100 -8.01 16.56 -6.45
C ALA A 100 -8.23 17.29 -7.79
N SER A 101 -7.16 17.56 -8.56
CA SER A 101 -7.16 18.39 -9.77
C SER A 101 -7.03 17.63 -11.10
N GLU A 102 -6.70 16.33 -11.14
CA GLU A 102 -6.39 15.66 -12.42
C GLU A 102 -7.21 14.40 -12.77
N ALA A 103 -8.50 14.41 -12.42
CA ALA A 103 -9.45 13.55 -13.14
C ALA A 103 -10.61 14.39 -13.70
N ILE A 104 -10.29 15.23 -14.68
CA ILE A 104 -11.19 15.90 -15.65
C ILE A 104 -10.48 15.74 -17.01
N PRO A 105 -11.16 15.47 -18.15
CA PRO A 105 -12.58 15.65 -18.46
C PRO A 105 -13.40 14.37 -18.65
#